data_AF-L1IEZ9-F1
#
_entry.id   AF-L1IEZ9-F1
#
_cell.length_a   1.000
_cell.length_b   1.000
_cell.length_c   1.000
_cell.angle_alpha   90.00
_cell.angle_beta   90.00
_cell.angle_gamma   90.00
#
_symmetry.space_group_name_H-M   'P 1'
#
loop_
_entity.id
_entity.type
_entity.pdbx_description
1 polymer ?
#
loop_
_entity_poly.entity_id
_entity_poly.type
_entity_poly.pdbx_seq_one_letter_code
_entity_poly.pdbx_strand_id
1 'polypeptide(L)'
;DVTGDGGCLKRVLEKGVKGERPFAGDVFELGLDKSDAILGWETVIPWMERGERAEFRFGPEYAFGKQGAPPRIAPDAVVDCTLKLLSFSEP
;
A
#
# COMPACT_ATOMS: atom_id res chain seq x y z
N ASP A 1 -9.97 8.52 -1.97
CA ASP A 1 -10.22 7.13 -2.36
C ASP A 1 -9.29 6.82 -3.52
N VAL A 2 -8.44 5.81 -3.37
CA VAL A 2 -7.42 5.42 -4.37
C VAL A 2 -8.03 4.53 -5.44
N THR A 3 -8.95 3.65 -5.05
CA THR A 3 -9.56 2.65 -5.92
C THR A 3 -10.87 3.15 -6.55
N GLY A 4 -11.50 4.17 -5.96
CA GLY A 4 -12.73 4.78 -6.46
C GLY A 4 -14.02 4.03 -6.07
N ASP A 5 -13.88 2.87 -5.42
CA ASP A 5 -14.93 2.02 -4.89
C ASP A 5 -15.00 2.02 -3.35
N GLY A 6 -14.18 2.86 -2.70
CA GLY A 6 -14.03 2.92 -1.24
C GLY A 6 -13.14 1.81 -0.64
N GLY A 7 -12.61 0.92 -1.46
CA GLY A 7 -11.82 -0.24 -1.04
C GLY A 7 -10.41 0.11 -0.55
N CYS A 8 -9.83 1.23 -0.99
CA CYS A 8 -8.57 1.74 -0.45
C CYS A 8 -8.63 3.24 -0.22
N LEU A 9 -8.46 3.67 1.02
CA LEU A 9 -8.41 5.07 1.40
C LEU A 9 -6.98 5.46 1.75
N LYS A 10 -6.47 6.52 1.11
CA LYS A 10 -5.15 7.10 1.38
C LYS A 10 -5.28 8.41 2.15
N ARG A 11 -4.44 8.58 3.17
CA ARG A 11 -4.22 9.83 3.89
C ARG A 11 -2.72 10.14 3.92
N VAL A 12 -2.32 11.22 3.27
CA VAL A 12 -0.92 11.68 3.27
C VAL A 12 -0.58 12.28 4.63
N LEU A 13 0.45 11.75 5.29
CA LEU A 13 0.97 12.24 6.57
C LEU A 13 2.17 13.18 6.36
N GLU A 14 3.08 12.80 5.45
CA GLU A 14 4.25 13.59 5.05
C GLU A 14 4.29 13.64 3.52
N LYS A 15 4.44 14.84 2.94
CA LYS A 15 4.51 15.00 1.48
C LYS A 15 5.86 14.51 0.95
N GLY A 16 5.82 13.82 -0.20
CA GLY A 16 7.03 13.46 -0.94
C GLY A 16 7.50 14.56 -1.88
N VAL A 17 8.45 14.22 -2.73
CA VAL A 17 8.92 15.10 -3.80
C VAL A 17 7.92 15.08 -4.95
N LYS A 18 7.29 16.23 -5.19
CA LYS A 18 6.22 16.37 -6.17
C LYS A 18 6.66 15.88 -7.55
N GLY A 19 5.90 14.93 -8.11
CA GLY A 19 6.14 14.40 -9.44
C GLY A 19 7.15 13.26 -9.52
N GLU A 20 7.84 12.92 -8.43
CA GLU A 20 8.68 11.73 -8.35
C GLU A 20 7.85 10.55 -7.88
N ARG A 21 7.19 9.87 -8.82
CA ARG A 21 6.34 8.70 -8.55
C ARG A 21 6.84 7.48 -9.32
N PRO A 22 6.64 6.26 -8.78
CA PRO A 22 6.90 5.04 -9.53
C PRO A 22 5.99 4.93 -10.75
N PHE A 23 6.51 4.41 -11.85
CA PHE A 23 5.75 4.01 -13.03
C PHE A 23 5.40 2.52 -12.98
N ALA A 24 4.44 2.11 -13.81
CA ALA A 24 4.10 0.70 -13.97
C ALA A 24 5.33 -0.07 -14.51
N GLY A 25 5.85 -0.99 -13.71
CA GLY A 25 7.05 -1.78 -14.03
C GLY A 25 8.27 -1.42 -13.18
N ASP A 26 8.23 -0.32 -12.42
CA ASP A 26 9.32 0.02 -11.50
C ASP A 26 9.40 -1.00 -10.36
N VAL A 27 10.64 -1.31 -9.97
CA VAL A 27 10.91 -2.21 -8.85
C VAL A 27 10.99 -1.38 -7.58
N PHE A 28 10.27 -1.84 -6.56
CA PHE A 28 10.37 -1.32 -5.21
C PHE A 28 10.77 -2.45 -4.26
N GLU A 29 11.62 -2.11 -3.30
CA GLU A 29 11.96 -3.02 -2.21
C GLU A 29 11.09 -2.71 -1.00
N LEU A 30 10.47 -3.76 -0.47
CA LEU A 30 9.73 -3.68 0.77
C LEU A 30 10.63 -4.21 1.87
N GLY A 31 10.85 -3.41 2.91
CA GLY A 31 11.47 -3.87 4.15
C GLY A 31 10.54 -4.74 5.00
N LEU A 32 9.67 -5.52 4.36
CA LEU A 32 8.73 -6.45 5.00
C LEU A 32 8.96 -7.87 4.48
N ASP A 33 8.67 -8.85 5.32
CA ASP A 33 8.61 -10.25 4.89
C ASP A 33 7.50 -10.42 3.83
N LYS A 34 7.73 -11.26 2.81
CA LYS A 34 6.75 -11.52 1.73
C LYS A 34 5.37 -11.95 2.24
N SER A 35 5.29 -12.55 3.43
CA SER A 35 4.03 -12.95 4.09
C SER A 35 3.24 -11.78 4.69
N ASP A 36 3.87 -10.61 4.83
CA ASP A 36 3.28 -9.39 5.37
C ASP A 36 2.88 -8.41 4.24
N ALA A 37 3.23 -8.73 3.00
CA ALA A 37 2.81 -7.97 1.82
C ALA A 37 1.30 -8.13 1.63
N ILE A 38 0.60 -7.00 1.61
CA ILE A 38 -0.85 -6.94 1.42
C ILE A 38 -1.13 -6.80 -0.08
N LEU A 39 -2.15 -7.49 -0.60
CA LEU A 39 -2.51 -7.50 -2.02
C LEU A 39 -2.62 -6.10 -2.64
N GLY A 40 -3.12 -5.11 -1.88
CA GLY A 40 -3.33 -3.74 -2.35
C GLY A 40 -2.06 -2.89 -2.54
N TRP A 41 -0.85 -3.40 -2.29
CA TRP A 41 0.38 -2.59 -2.33
C TRP A 41 0.73 -2.13 -3.75
N GLU A 42 0.61 -3.02 -4.73
CA GLU A 42 0.79 -2.68 -6.15
C GLU A 42 -0.20 -1.61 -6.61
N THR A 43 -1.38 -1.55 -5.98
CA THR A 43 -2.39 -0.53 -6.27
C THR A 43 -2.03 0.82 -5.68
N VAL A 44 -1.38 0.88 -4.50
CA VAL A 44 -1.17 2.15 -3.78
C VAL A 44 0.20 2.78 -3.97
N ILE A 45 1.24 1.98 -4.22
CA ILE A 45 2.63 2.47 -4.37
C ILE A 45 2.77 3.47 -5.53
N PRO A 46 2.14 3.27 -6.71
CA PRO A 46 2.17 4.25 -7.80
C PRO A 46 1.51 5.60 -7.45
N TRP A 47 0.68 5.64 -6.42
CA TRP A 47 0.06 6.87 -5.93
C TRP A 47 0.93 7.62 -4.93
N MET A 48 2.06 7.05 -4.49
CA MET A 48 2.98 7.67 -3.56
C MET A 48 4.07 8.44 -4.29
N GLU A 49 4.53 9.52 -3.67
CA GLU A 49 5.72 10.28 -4.10
C GLU A 49 6.96 9.83 -3.33
N ARG A 50 8.16 9.94 -3.92
CA ARG A 50 9.41 9.61 -3.21
C ARG A 50 9.53 10.44 -1.93
N GLY A 51 9.82 9.79 -0.82
CA GLY A 51 9.86 10.39 0.51
C GLY A 51 8.49 10.57 1.17
N GLU A 52 7.39 10.32 0.46
CA GLU A 52 6.04 10.43 1.01
C GLU A 52 5.81 9.38 2.11
N ARG A 53 5.16 9.80 3.19
CA ARG A 53 4.59 8.91 4.19
C ARG A 53 3.08 9.04 4.16
N ALA A 54 2.39 7.93 3.97
CA ALA A 54 0.93 7.90 3.93
C ALA A 54 0.39 6.71 4.70
N GLU A 55 -0.80 6.92 5.25
CA GLU A 55 -1.60 5.89 5.86
C GLU A 55 -2.64 5.41 4.85
N PHE A 56 -2.81 4.09 4.80
CA PHE A 56 -3.74 3.41 3.92
C PHE A 56 -4.67 2.56 4.76
N ARG A 57 -5.97 2.65 4.43
CA ARG A 57 -6.99 1.76 4.95
C ARG A 57 -7.48 0.88 3.81
N PHE A 58 -7.23 -0.41 3.93
CA PHE A 58 -7.63 -1.42 2.96
C PHE A 58 -8.87 -2.16 3.45
N GLY A 59 -9.90 -2.18 2.61
CA GLY A 59 -10.99 -3.14 2.75
C GLY A 59 -10.48 -4.56 2.49
N PRO A 60 -11.28 -5.58 2.87
CA PRO A 60 -10.85 -6.97 2.83
C PRO A 60 -10.37 -7.44 1.46
N GLU A 61 -11.05 -7.04 0.39
CA GLU A 61 -10.72 -7.42 -1.00
C GLU A 61 -9.35 -6.87 -1.46
N TYR A 62 -8.88 -5.78 -0.85
CA TYR A 62 -7.56 -5.21 -1.09
C TYR A 62 -6.55 -5.59 0.01
N ALA A 63 -6.99 -6.42 0.97
CA ALA A 63 -6.21 -6.88 2.11
C ALA A 63 -5.97 -8.41 2.08
N PHE A 64 -6.62 -9.15 2.99
CA PHE A 64 -6.49 -10.60 3.14
C PHE A 64 -7.79 -11.36 2.82
N GLY A 65 -8.81 -10.64 2.32
CA GLY A 65 -10.11 -11.17 1.91
C GLY A 65 -10.83 -11.97 2.98
N LYS A 66 -11.71 -12.86 2.52
CA LYS A 66 -12.51 -13.77 3.37
C LYS A 66 -11.67 -14.79 4.14
N GLN A 67 -10.44 -15.03 3.75
CA GLN A 67 -9.57 -16.00 4.43
C GLN A 67 -8.85 -15.37 5.61
N GLY A 68 -8.55 -14.06 5.56
CA GLY A 68 -7.70 -13.42 6.54
C GLY A 68 -6.27 -13.99 6.50
N ALA A 69 -5.53 -13.79 7.60
CA ALA A 69 -4.26 -14.47 7.84
C ALA A 69 -4.20 -14.95 9.31
N PRO A 70 -4.96 -16.00 9.66
CA PRO A 70 -5.03 -16.50 11.03
C PRO A 70 -3.66 -16.99 11.55
N PRO A 71 -3.38 -16.83 12.85
CA PRO A 71 -4.24 -16.25 13.88
C PRO A 71 -4.19 -14.70 13.93
N ARG A 72 -3.35 -14.07 13.10
CA ARG A 72 -3.00 -12.65 13.22
C ARG A 72 -4.06 -11.71 12.63
N ILE A 73 -4.73 -12.13 11.56
CA ILE A 73 -5.72 -11.32 10.84
C ILE A 73 -6.97 -12.15 10.60
N ALA A 74 -8.12 -11.63 11.04
CA ALA A 74 -9.41 -12.29 10.88
C ALA A 74 -9.87 -12.29 9.41
N PRO A 75 -10.72 -13.26 9.02
CA PRO A 75 -11.57 -13.15 7.84
C PRO A 75 -12.24 -11.79 7.71
N ASP A 76 -12.28 -11.23 6.50
CA ASP A 76 -12.96 -9.98 6.18
C ASP A 76 -12.50 -8.76 7.01
N ALA A 77 -11.25 -8.80 7.50
CA ALA A 77 -10.69 -7.70 8.27
C ALA A 77 -10.33 -6.50 7.38
N VAL A 78 -10.65 -5.30 7.88
CA VAL A 78 -10.09 -4.04 7.37
C VAL A 78 -8.69 -3.88 7.95
N VAL A 79 -7.73 -3.51 7.12
CA VAL A 79 -6.33 -3.37 7.53
C VAL A 79 -5.87 -1.93 7.33
N ASP A 80 -5.44 -1.32 8.43
CA ASP A 80 -4.79 -0.02 8.42
C ASP A 80 -3.26 -0.23 8.40
N CYS A 81 -2.57 0.41 7.46
CA CYS A 81 -1.11 0.40 7.41
C CYS A 81 -0.54 1.79 7.14
N THR A 82 0.72 2.01 7.55
CA THR A 82 1.46 3.22 7.22
C THR A 82 2.65 2.84 6.36
N LEU A 83 2.75 3.44 5.18
CA LEU A 83 3.85 3.24 4.25
C LEU A 83 4.70 4.50 4.17
N LYS A 84 6.00 4.31 3.96
CA LYS A 84 6.93 5.37 3.58
C LYS A 84 7.67 4.93 2.33
N LEU A 85 7.52 5.68 1.24
CA LEU A 85 8.23 5.38 0.00
C LEU A 85 9.64 5.96 0.09
N LEU A 86 10.66 5.13 0.26
CA LEU A 86 12.04 5.59 0.41
C LEU A 86 12.69 5.86 -0.96
N SER A 87 12.62 4.89 -1.86
CA SER A 87 13.18 4.93 -3.20
C SER A 87 12.49 3.92 -4.11
N PHE A 88 12.60 4.13 -5.41
CA PHE A 88 12.24 3.20 -6.48
C PHE A 88 13.28 3.37 -7.60
N SER A 89 13.47 2.35 -8.42
CA SER A 89 14.35 2.40 -9.57
C SER A 89 13.63 1.95 -10.82
N GLU A 90 14.09 2.45 -11.96
CA GLU A 90 13.75 1.86 -13.26
C GLU A 90 14.15 0.37 -13.27
N PRO A 91 13.39 -0.48 -13.98
CA PRO A 91 13.65 -1.92 -14.04
C PRO A 91 14.99 -2.32 -14.66
#